data_AF-A0A923VUC3-F1
#
_entry.id   AF-A0A923VUC3-F1
#
_cell.length_a   1.000
_cell.length_b   1.000
_cell.length_c   1.000
_cell.angle_alpha   90.00
_cell.angle_beta   90.00
_cell.angle_gamma   90.00
#
_symmetry.space_group_name_H-M   'P 1'
#
loop_
_entity.id
_entity.type
_entity.pdbx_description
1 polymer ?
#
loop_
_entity_poly.entity_id
_entity_poly.type
_entity_poly.pdbx_seq_one_letter_code
_entity_poly.pdbx_strand_id
1 'polypeptide(L)'
;MGFFNSLKGQVGRDTGRVISNSIFGNKHATKYQRVDAQNTKANLKAQRNYELEILEQEEQNSENEFERLQLRENNLKLEKEIANIISVKVPQKKEDLMEALDELYMMIYANPWKDIIDTENTLSNKYSDVVLKKYEQCLFSLKNKFPKEREIIYYENQIKKLNNEKIKGKILSPTFIFLILMVAFIVWGISSGYFKRSDEETHQRTEKLLNSIFK
;
A
#
# COMPACT_ATOMS: atom_id res chain seq x y z
N MET A 1 -79.51 1.96 -6.27
CA MET A 1 -78.92 0.91 -5.41
C MET A 1 -77.42 0.79 -5.69
N GLY A 2 -76.54 1.50 -4.98
CA GLY A 2 -75.10 1.53 -5.33
C GLY A 2 -74.11 1.64 -4.16
N PHE A 3 -74.55 2.09 -2.97
CA PHE A 3 -73.65 2.30 -1.83
C PHE A 3 -73.32 1.04 -1.03
N PHE A 4 -74.26 0.09 -0.89
CA PHE A 4 -74.03 -1.13 -0.12
C PHE A 4 -73.12 -2.15 -0.85
N ASN A 5 -73.07 -2.11 -2.19
CA ASN A 5 -72.21 -3.00 -2.97
C ASN A 5 -70.74 -2.55 -2.98
N SER A 6 -70.46 -1.24 -2.92
CA SER A 6 -69.08 -0.74 -2.82
C SER A 6 -68.49 -0.98 -1.42
N LEU A 7 -69.29 -0.80 -0.36
CA LEU A 7 -68.89 -1.10 1.02
C LEU A 7 -68.61 -2.58 1.24
N LYS A 8 -69.42 -3.48 0.68
CA LYS A 8 -69.19 -4.93 0.78
C LYS A 8 -67.93 -5.38 0.02
N GLY A 9 -67.63 -4.75 -1.12
CA GLY A 9 -66.42 -5.00 -1.88
C GLY A 9 -65.15 -4.52 -1.17
N GLN A 10 -65.22 -3.38 -0.48
CA GLN A 10 -64.07 -2.79 0.22
C GLN A 10 -63.80 -3.51 1.55
N VAL A 11 -64.84 -3.79 2.34
CA VAL A 11 -64.71 -4.53 3.61
C VAL A 11 -64.27 -5.97 3.36
N GLY A 12 -64.75 -6.64 2.30
CA GLY A 12 -64.29 -7.99 1.95
C GLY A 12 -62.81 -8.04 1.53
N ARG A 13 -62.34 -7.02 0.78
CA ARG A 13 -60.96 -6.95 0.33
C ARG A 13 -59.98 -6.66 1.47
N ASP A 14 -60.37 -5.78 2.38
CA ASP A 14 -59.51 -5.41 3.51
C ASP A 14 -59.53 -6.50 4.60
N THR A 15 -60.66 -7.18 4.82
CA THR A 15 -60.73 -8.34 5.73
C THR A 15 -59.92 -9.53 5.21
N GLY A 16 -60.00 -9.82 3.90
CA GLY A 16 -59.19 -10.89 3.29
C GLY A 16 -57.68 -10.64 3.38
N ARG A 17 -57.26 -9.37 3.33
CA ARG A 17 -55.85 -8.98 3.47
C ARG A 17 -55.34 -9.10 4.91
N VAL A 18 -56.20 -8.82 5.89
CA VAL A 18 -55.84 -8.96 7.31
C VAL A 18 -55.73 -10.43 7.69
N ILE A 19 -56.67 -11.28 7.23
CA ILE A 19 -56.61 -12.73 7.48
C ILE A 19 -55.39 -13.36 6.79
N SER A 20 -55.08 -12.97 5.55
CA SER A 20 -53.90 -13.53 4.85
C SER A 20 -52.59 -13.08 5.49
N ASN A 21 -52.47 -11.83 5.94
CA ASN A 21 -51.29 -11.36 6.67
C ASN A 21 -51.12 -12.06 8.03
N SER A 22 -52.23 -12.40 8.71
CA SER A 22 -52.19 -13.12 9.99
C SER A 22 -51.80 -14.59 9.84
N ILE A 23 -52.15 -15.25 8.73
CA ILE A 23 -51.83 -16.67 8.48
C ILE A 23 -50.42 -16.83 7.91
N PHE A 24 -49.97 -15.94 7.03
CA PHE A 24 -48.73 -16.13 6.26
C PHE A 24 -47.54 -15.30 6.74
N GLY A 25 -47.69 -14.46 7.77
CA GLY A 25 -46.59 -13.76 8.48
C GLY A 25 -45.73 -12.80 7.64
N ASN A 26 -45.95 -12.70 6.34
CA ASN A 26 -45.11 -11.95 5.42
C ASN A 26 -45.60 -10.50 5.26
N LYS A 27 -45.07 -9.60 6.10
CA LYS A 27 -45.28 -8.14 5.99
C LYS A 27 -44.75 -7.51 4.68
N HIS A 28 -44.03 -8.27 3.85
CA HIS A 28 -43.36 -7.79 2.63
C HIS A 28 -43.66 -8.61 1.37
N ALA A 29 -44.87 -9.15 1.23
CA ALA A 29 -45.27 -9.79 -0.03
C ALA A 29 -45.47 -8.71 -1.13
N THR A 30 -44.42 -8.41 -1.88
CA THR A 30 -44.48 -7.57 -3.09
C THR A 30 -45.34 -8.30 -4.13
N LYS A 31 -46.36 -7.62 -4.66
CA LYS A 31 -47.30 -8.19 -5.63
C LYS A 31 -46.53 -8.64 -6.88
N TYR A 32 -46.49 -9.95 -7.16
CA TYR A 32 -45.89 -10.49 -8.38
C TYR A 32 -46.80 -10.13 -9.56
N GLN A 33 -46.53 -9.00 -10.21
CA GLN A 33 -47.14 -8.63 -11.47
C GLN A 33 -46.28 -9.23 -12.58
N ARG A 34 -46.85 -10.13 -13.38
CA ARG A 34 -46.16 -10.69 -14.55
C ARG A 34 -45.98 -9.57 -15.58
N VAL A 35 -44.80 -8.94 -15.55
CA VAL A 35 -44.35 -8.00 -16.58
C VAL A 35 -43.39 -8.77 -17.49
N ASP A 36 -43.73 -8.80 -18.77
CA ASP A 36 -43.05 -9.35 -19.95
C ASP A 36 -41.65 -9.99 -19.78
N ALA A 37 -41.45 -11.15 -20.42
CA ALA A 37 -40.25 -11.98 -20.39
C ALA A 37 -38.91 -11.27 -20.72
N GLN A 38 -38.96 -10.05 -21.24
CA GLN A 38 -37.82 -9.18 -21.50
C GLN A 38 -37.23 -8.59 -20.21
N ASN A 39 -38.06 -8.26 -19.22
CA ASN A 39 -37.63 -7.77 -17.90
C ASN A 39 -37.03 -8.89 -17.04
N THR A 40 -37.49 -10.13 -17.20
CA THR A 40 -36.94 -11.29 -16.48
C THR A 40 -35.50 -11.58 -16.89
N LYS A 41 -35.18 -11.48 -18.19
CA LYS A 41 -33.79 -11.66 -18.68
C LYS A 41 -32.86 -10.54 -18.22
N ALA A 42 -33.33 -9.30 -18.18
CA ALA A 42 -32.57 -8.16 -17.66
C ALA A 42 -32.27 -8.30 -16.15
N ASN A 43 -33.28 -8.69 -15.36
CA ASN A 43 -33.11 -8.94 -13.92
C ASN A 43 -32.19 -10.13 -13.62
N LEU A 44 -32.27 -11.21 -14.41
CA LEU A 44 -31.36 -12.36 -14.28
C LEU A 44 -29.91 -12.01 -14.66
N LYS A 45 -29.71 -11.15 -15.67
CA LYS A 45 -28.37 -10.63 -16.00
C LYS A 45 -27.83 -9.73 -14.89
N ALA A 46 -28.65 -8.86 -14.33
CA ALA A 46 -28.26 -7.99 -13.21
C ALA A 46 -27.88 -8.81 -11.97
N GLN A 47 -28.65 -9.85 -11.63
CA GLN A 47 -28.32 -10.77 -10.53
C GLN A 47 -27.00 -11.50 -10.77
N ARG A 48 -26.77 -12.03 -11.99
CA ARG A 48 -25.51 -12.71 -12.33
C ARG A 48 -24.31 -11.76 -12.24
N ASN A 49 -24.46 -10.52 -12.71
CA ASN A 49 -23.37 -9.54 -12.65
C ASN A 49 -23.04 -9.17 -11.20
N TYR A 50 -24.05 -9.05 -10.35
CA TYR A 50 -23.87 -8.78 -8.92
C TYR A 50 -23.18 -9.95 -8.20
N GLU A 51 -23.56 -11.20 -8.52
CA GLU A 51 -22.90 -12.39 -7.98
C GLU A 51 -21.44 -12.50 -8.43
N LEU A 52 -21.14 -12.16 -9.70
CA LEU A 52 -19.78 -12.08 -10.21
C LEU A 52 -18.95 -10.99 -9.50
N GLU A 53 -19.54 -9.81 -9.26
CA GLU A 53 -18.87 -8.72 -8.55
C GLU A 53 -18.53 -9.10 -7.10
N ILE A 54 -19.43 -9.82 -6.41
CA ILE A 54 -19.15 -10.36 -5.07
C ILE A 54 -18.01 -11.37 -5.11
N LEU A 55 -18.03 -12.31 -6.07
CA LEU A 55 -16.99 -13.33 -6.21
C LEU A 55 -15.62 -12.70 -6.51
N GLU A 56 -15.56 -11.72 -7.42
CA GLU A 56 -14.32 -10.98 -7.73
C GLU A 56 -13.81 -10.24 -6.49
N GLN A 57 -14.71 -9.66 -5.70
CA GLN A 57 -14.34 -8.96 -4.46
C GLN A 57 -13.85 -9.93 -3.37
N GLU A 58 -14.45 -11.11 -3.25
CA GLU A 58 -14.01 -12.16 -2.34
C GLU A 58 -12.63 -12.71 -2.73
N GLU A 59 -12.39 -12.93 -4.03
CA GLU A 59 -11.10 -13.39 -4.55
C GLU A 59 -10.01 -12.34 -4.26
N GLN A 60 -10.24 -11.07 -4.60
CA GLN A 60 -9.31 -9.98 -4.29
C GLN A 60 -9.03 -9.85 -2.78
N ASN A 61 -10.06 -9.99 -1.94
CA ASN A 61 -9.87 -9.94 -0.49
C ASN A 61 -9.01 -11.11 0.01
N SER A 62 -9.20 -12.31 -0.54
CA SER A 62 -8.43 -13.50 -0.18
C SER A 62 -6.96 -13.39 -0.62
N GLU A 63 -6.70 -12.86 -1.82
CA GLU A 63 -5.34 -12.60 -2.31
C GLU A 63 -4.63 -11.57 -1.45
N ASN A 64 -5.31 -10.45 -1.14
CA ASN A 64 -4.79 -9.41 -0.26
C ASN A 64 -4.48 -9.93 1.16
N GLU A 65 -5.32 -10.82 1.69
CA GLU A 65 -5.08 -11.44 3.00
C GLU A 65 -3.86 -12.37 2.95
N PHE A 66 -3.73 -13.17 1.91
CA PHE A 66 -2.59 -14.06 1.71
C PHE A 66 -1.27 -13.27 1.61
N GLU A 67 -1.24 -12.19 0.82
CA GLU A 67 -0.07 -11.32 0.69
C GLU A 67 0.33 -10.70 2.04
N ARG A 68 -0.65 -10.21 2.81
CA ARG A 68 -0.41 -9.68 4.17
C ARG A 68 0.17 -10.73 5.12
N LEU A 69 -0.31 -11.97 5.05
CA LEU A 69 0.22 -13.07 5.85
C LEU A 69 1.65 -13.41 5.46
N GLN A 70 1.96 -13.48 4.17
CA GLN A 70 3.33 -13.70 3.69
C GLN A 70 4.29 -12.59 4.13
N LEU A 71 3.88 -11.33 3.99
CA LEU A 71 4.66 -10.18 4.43
C LEU A 71 4.94 -10.25 5.94
N ARG A 72 3.92 -10.59 6.73
CA ARG A 72 4.06 -10.76 8.18
C ARG A 72 5.03 -11.88 8.54
N GLU A 73 4.95 -13.03 7.88
CA GLU A 73 5.85 -14.15 8.12
C GLU A 73 7.30 -13.79 7.78
N ASN A 74 7.52 -13.12 6.65
CA ASN A 74 8.83 -12.64 6.24
C ASN A 74 9.40 -11.63 7.23
N ASN A 75 8.56 -10.71 7.74
CA ASN A 75 8.97 -9.75 8.76
C ASN A 75 9.39 -10.45 10.05
N LEU A 76 8.65 -11.46 10.50
CA LEU A 76 9.01 -12.25 11.69
C LEU A 76 10.33 -13.02 11.51
N LYS A 77 10.61 -13.52 10.31
CA LYS A 77 11.90 -14.17 10.00
C LYS A 77 13.05 -13.17 10.10
N LEU A 78 12.91 -12.00 9.49
CA LEU A 78 13.91 -10.93 9.55
C LEU A 78 14.14 -10.44 10.98
N GLU A 79 13.10 -10.28 11.79
CA GLU A 79 13.24 -9.89 13.20
C GLU A 79 14.05 -10.90 14.01
N LYS A 80 13.83 -12.19 13.79
CA LYS A 80 14.61 -13.27 14.42
C LYS A 80 16.06 -13.22 13.98
N GLU A 81 16.33 -13.01 12.69
CA GLU A 81 17.69 -12.89 12.17
C GLU A 81 18.42 -11.66 12.73
N ILE A 82 17.74 -10.52 12.82
CA ILE A 82 18.26 -9.32 13.49
C ILE A 82 18.66 -9.64 14.93
N ALA A 83 17.78 -10.30 15.69
CA ALA A 83 18.06 -10.68 17.07
C ALA A 83 19.27 -11.63 17.16
N ASN A 84 19.36 -12.59 16.23
CA ASN A 84 20.50 -13.50 16.14
C ASN A 84 21.80 -12.74 15.91
N ILE A 85 21.89 -11.87 14.90
CA ILE A 85 23.10 -11.08 14.57
C ILE A 85 23.54 -10.21 15.76
N ILE A 86 22.59 -9.59 16.46
CA ILE A 86 22.88 -8.82 17.67
C ILE A 86 23.52 -9.72 18.74
N SER A 87 22.97 -10.92 18.94
CA SER A 87 23.41 -11.86 19.97
C SER A 87 24.77 -12.54 19.70
N VAL A 88 25.20 -12.65 18.44
CA VAL A 88 26.50 -13.26 18.09
C VAL A 88 27.63 -12.51 18.79
N LYS A 89 28.46 -13.23 19.55
CA LYS A 89 29.63 -12.62 20.21
C LYS A 89 30.69 -12.28 19.17
N VAL A 90 31.32 -11.11 19.33
CA VAL A 90 32.41 -10.69 18.45
C VAL A 90 33.61 -11.61 18.66
N PRO A 91 34.10 -12.29 17.59
CA PRO A 91 35.25 -13.17 17.69
C PRO A 91 36.49 -12.46 18.23
N GLN A 92 37.37 -13.22 18.89
CA GLN A 92 38.55 -12.65 19.54
C GLN A 92 39.85 -12.90 18.78
N LYS A 93 39.90 -13.94 17.96
CA LYS A 93 41.04 -14.30 17.10
C LYS A 93 41.01 -13.51 15.80
N LYS A 94 42.17 -13.38 15.15
CA LYS A 94 42.33 -12.59 13.93
C LYS A 94 41.57 -13.21 12.76
N GLU A 95 41.77 -14.50 12.52
CA GLU A 95 41.19 -15.25 11.40
C GLU A 95 39.67 -15.27 11.51
N ASP A 96 39.15 -15.62 12.69
CA ASP A 96 37.71 -15.62 12.97
C ASP A 96 37.07 -14.22 12.81
N LEU A 97 37.81 -13.14 13.07
CA LEU A 97 37.34 -11.77 12.85
C LEU A 97 37.23 -11.43 11.36
N MET A 98 38.19 -11.87 10.56
CA MET A 98 38.20 -11.65 9.12
C MET A 98 37.08 -12.43 8.44
N GLU A 99 36.91 -13.70 8.81
CA GLU A 99 35.81 -14.54 8.32
C GLU A 99 34.45 -13.92 8.67
N ALA A 100 34.26 -13.47 9.92
CA ALA A 100 33.04 -12.78 10.32
C ALA A 100 32.81 -11.47 9.54
N LEU A 101 33.88 -10.72 9.20
CA LEU A 101 33.75 -9.51 8.38
C LEU A 101 33.31 -9.84 6.96
N ASP A 102 33.86 -10.89 6.35
CA ASP A 102 33.50 -11.33 5.01
C ASP A 102 32.06 -11.89 4.96
N GLU A 103 31.65 -12.66 5.97
CA GLU A 103 30.26 -13.13 6.12
C GLU A 103 29.27 -11.96 6.24
N LEU A 104 29.55 -11.00 7.13
CA LEU A 104 28.70 -9.82 7.32
C LEU A 104 28.64 -8.96 6.05
N TYR A 105 29.75 -8.85 5.31
CA TYR A 105 29.76 -8.18 4.01
C TYR A 105 28.84 -8.88 3.01
N MET A 106 28.93 -10.20 2.90
CA MET A 106 28.07 -10.98 2.00
C MET A 106 26.59 -10.90 2.37
N MET A 107 26.27 -10.85 3.67
CA MET A 107 24.90 -10.66 4.15
C MET A 107 24.31 -9.31 3.70
N ILE A 108 25.12 -8.24 3.72
CA ILE A 108 24.71 -6.92 3.22
C ILE A 108 24.60 -6.92 1.70
N TYR A 109 25.54 -7.57 1.00
CA TYR A 109 25.50 -7.67 -0.46
C TYR A 109 24.24 -8.40 -0.96
N ALA A 110 23.83 -9.47 -0.26
CA ALA A 110 22.61 -10.21 -0.56
C ALA A 110 21.33 -9.40 -0.23
N ASN A 111 21.40 -8.50 0.74
CA ASN A 111 20.27 -7.68 1.21
C ASN A 111 20.64 -6.19 1.18
N PRO A 112 20.77 -5.59 -0.01
CA PRO A 112 21.15 -4.19 -0.14
C PRO A 112 20.05 -3.26 0.39
N TRP A 113 20.44 -2.04 0.76
CA TRP A 113 19.47 -1.02 1.14
C TRP A 113 18.54 -0.67 -0.02
N LYS A 114 17.27 -0.53 0.32
CA LYS A 114 16.18 -0.16 -0.58
C LYS A 114 15.65 1.22 -0.23
N ASP A 115 14.76 1.69 -1.09
CA ASP A 115 14.13 3.00 -0.95
C ASP A 115 13.42 3.17 0.41
N ILE A 116 13.52 4.36 0.99
CA ILE A 116 12.91 4.71 2.27
C ILE A 116 11.41 5.04 2.11
N ILE A 117 10.99 5.45 0.92
CA ILE A 117 9.59 5.87 0.69
C ILE A 117 8.62 4.71 0.89
N ASP A 118 9.03 3.52 0.52
CA ASP A 118 8.24 2.30 0.69
C ASP A 118 8.39 1.75 2.11
N THR A 119 7.28 1.76 2.85
CA THR A 119 7.22 1.33 4.25
C THR A 119 7.58 -0.15 4.43
N GLU A 120 7.37 -0.99 3.43
CA GLU A 120 7.70 -2.41 3.49
C GLU A 120 9.22 -2.63 3.57
N ASN A 121 10.00 -1.72 2.99
CA ASN A 121 11.45 -1.78 3.02
C ASN A 121 12.06 -1.38 4.36
N THR A 122 11.27 -0.82 5.30
CA THR A 122 11.76 -0.34 6.59
C THR A 122 12.48 -1.43 7.38
N LEU A 123 11.90 -2.63 7.46
CA LEU A 123 12.48 -3.73 8.23
C LEU A 123 13.71 -4.33 7.53
N SER A 124 13.65 -4.51 6.22
CA SER A 124 14.80 -4.95 5.41
C SER A 124 15.98 -3.98 5.56
N ASN A 125 15.71 -2.67 5.51
CA ASN A 125 16.73 -1.64 5.71
C ASN A 125 17.30 -1.65 7.14
N LYS A 126 16.45 -1.92 8.14
CA LYS A 126 16.88 -2.09 9.54
C LYS A 126 17.79 -3.30 9.70
N TYR A 127 17.50 -4.41 9.03
CA TYR A 127 18.38 -5.58 9.00
C TYR A 127 19.78 -5.19 8.49
N SER A 128 19.88 -4.59 7.30
CA SER A 128 21.18 -4.20 6.72
C SER A 128 21.92 -3.16 7.57
N ASP A 129 21.20 -2.24 8.24
CA ASP A 129 21.80 -1.31 9.21
C ASP A 129 22.37 -2.03 10.44
N VAL A 130 21.70 -3.07 10.95
CA VAL A 130 22.19 -3.88 12.08
C VAL A 130 23.43 -4.67 11.67
N VAL A 131 23.41 -5.29 10.49
CA VAL A 131 24.56 -6.04 9.95
C VAL A 131 25.76 -5.11 9.78
N LEU A 132 25.56 -3.91 9.23
CA LEU A 132 26.61 -2.90 9.08
C LEU A 132 27.19 -2.47 10.43
N LYS A 133 26.35 -2.22 11.44
CA LYS A 133 26.84 -1.89 12.79
C LYS A 133 27.64 -3.03 13.41
N LYS A 134 27.24 -4.28 13.18
CA LYS A 134 28.00 -5.44 13.65
C LYS A 134 29.36 -5.53 12.96
N TYR A 135 29.39 -5.29 11.65
CA TYR A 135 30.61 -5.23 10.87
C TYR A 135 31.55 -4.12 11.40
N GLU A 136 31.03 -2.94 11.74
CA GLU A 136 31.78 -1.86 12.39
C GLU A 136 32.41 -2.30 13.72
N GLN A 137 31.66 -3.05 14.54
CA GLN A 137 32.17 -3.58 15.82
C GLN A 137 33.29 -4.60 15.63
N CYS A 138 33.15 -5.51 14.65
CA CYS A 138 34.20 -6.47 14.28
C CYS A 138 35.45 -5.75 13.76
N LEU A 139 35.27 -4.76 12.88
CA LEU A 139 36.37 -3.97 12.32
C LEU A 139 37.08 -3.14 13.40
N PHE A 140 36.32 -2.54 14.32
CA PHE A 140 36.89 -1.82 15.46
C PHE A 140 37.72 -2.76 16.35
N SER A 141 37.22 -3.97 16.61
CA SER A 141 37.95 -4.98 17.39
C SER A 141 39.23 -5.42 16.69
N LEU A 142 39.19 -5.61 15.37
CA LEU A 142 40.36 -5.94 14.55
C LEU A 142 41.42 -4.83 14.61
N LYS A 143 41.00 -3.56 14.45
CA LYS A 143 41.90 -2.39 14.53
C LYS A 143 42.56 -2.25 15.90
N ASN A 144 41.80 -2.43 16.97
CA ASN A 144 42.31 -2.25 18.32
C ASN A 144 43.33 -3.33 18.70
N LYS A 145 43.09 -4.58 18.28
CA LYS A 145 43.95 -5.71 18.64
C LYS A 145 45.13 -5.92 17.69
N PHE A 146 44.97 -5.57 16.41
CA PHE A 146 45.96 -5.82 15.35
C PHE A 146 46.26 -4.56 14.52
N PRO A 147 46.72 -3.45 15.14
CA PRO A 147 46.77 -2.12 14.52
C PRO A 147 47.74 -1.97 13.33
N LYS A 148 48.62 -2.95 13.08
CA LYS A 148 49.66 -2.86 12.03
C LYS A 148 49.35 -3.68 10.77
N GLU A 149 48.17 -4.29 10.70
CA GLU A 149 47.82 -5.18 9.59
C GLU A 149 47.36 -4.41 8.35
N ARG A 150 47.91 -4.77 7.18
CA ARG A 150 47.53 -4.17 5.89
C ARG A 150 46.09 -4.52 5.49
N GLU A 151 45.57 -5.62 6.02
CA GLU A 151 44.19 -6.10 5.79
C GLU A 151 43.14 -5.11 6.32
N ILE A 152 43.47 -4.29 7.33
CA ILE A 152 42.55 -3.27 7.86
C ILE A 152 42.14 -2.28 6.76
N ILE A 153 43.08 -1.90 5.88
CA ILE A 153 42.82 -0.97 4.78
C ILE A 153 41.80 -1.56 3.81
N TYR A 154 41.85 -2.87 3.57
CA TYR A 154 40.90 -3.57 2.72
C TYR A 154 39.47 -3.48 3.30
N TYR A 155 39.30 -3.83 4.58
CA TYR A 155 37.99 -3.79 5.24
C TYR A 155 37.45 -2.36 5.47
N GLU A 156 38.33 -1.36 5.63
CA GLU A 156 37.94 0.06 5.61
C GLU A 156 37.45 0.51 4.23
N ASN A 157 38.06 0.03 3.15
CA ASN A 157 37.56 0.36 1.82
C ASN A 157 36.21 -0.31 1.56
N GLN A 158 36.00 -1.53 2.05
CA GLN A 158 34.69 -2.19 2.01
C GLN A 158 33.64 -1.35 2.76
N ILE A 159 33.93 -0.85 3.96
CA ILE A 159 32.95 -0.06 4.72
C ILE A 159 32.57 1.25 4.02
N LYS A 160 33.54 1.89 3.35
CA LYS A 160 33.27 3.08 2.52
C LYS A 160 32.33 2.75 1.35
N LYS A 161 32.53 1.61 0.70
CA LYS A 161 31.64 1.14 -0.37
C LYS A 161 30.23 0.88 0.16
N LEU A 162 30.11 0.15 1.27
CA LEU A 162 28.81 -0.12 1.90
C LEU A 162 28.08 1.16 2.30
N ASN A 163 28.78 2.14 2.87
CA ASN A 163 28.18 3.44 3.21
C ASN A 163 27.70 4.21 1.97
N ASN A 164 28.46 4.14 0.87
CA ASN A 164 28.02 4.72 -0.40
C ASN A 164 26.80 3.99 -0.97
N GLU A 165 26.75 2.66 -0.88
CA GLU A 165 25.59 1.86 -1.30
C GLU A 165 24.36 2.16 -0.46
N LYS A 166 24.53 2.32 0.86
CA LYS A 166 23.47 2.78 1.77
C LYS A 166 22.88 4.11 1.33
N ILE A 167 23.72 5.11 1.04
CA ILE A 167 23.26 6.41 0.56
C ILE A 167 22.56 6.27 -0.79
N LYS A 168 23.11 5.47 -1.70
CA LYS A 168 22.52 5.24 -3.02
C LYS A 168 21.14 4.61 -2.93
N GLY A 169 20.97 3.56 -2.13
CA GLY A 169 19.69 2.87 -1.96
C GLY A 169 18.65 3.69 -1.22
N LYS A 170 19.06 4.46 -0.19
CA LYS A 170 18.14 5.21 0.67
C LYS A 170 17.74 6.59 0.17
N ILE A 171 18.71 7.35 -0.35
CA ILE A 171 18.58 8.80 -0.60
C ILE A 171 18.63 9.12 -2.10
N LEU A 172 19.44 8.40 -2.88
CA LEU A 172 19.49 8.57 -4.34
C LEU A 172 18.53 7.62 -5.07
N SER A 173 17.49 7.14 -4.39
CA SER A 173 16.42 6.40 -5.05
C SER A 173 15.73 7.31 -6.07
N PRO A 174 15.39 6.80 -7.27
CA PRO A 174 14.79 7.62 -8.33
C PRO A 174 13.46 8.26 -7.90
N THR A 175 12.72 7.58 -7.03
CA THR A 175 11.50 8.04 -6.36
C THR A 175 11.74 9.26 -5.47
N PHE A 176 12.79 9.25 -4.63
CA PHE A 176 13.13 10.38 -3.77
C PHE A 176 13.63 11.59 -4.57
N ILE A 177 14.44 11.35 -5.60
CA ILE A 177 14.91 12.39 -6.51
C ILE A 177 13.72 13.04 -7.24
N PHE A 178 12.77 12.25 -7.72
CA PHE A 178 11.56 12.76 -8.35
C PHE A 178 10.73 13.64 -7.41
N LEU A 179 10.59 13.24 -6.14
CA LEU A 179 9.88 14.02 -5.13
C LEU A 179 10.55 15.38 -4.89
N ILE A 180 11.88 15.41 -4.78
CA ILE A 180 12.64 16.67 -4.65
C ILE A 180 12.44 17.56 -5.88
N LEU A 181 12.51 16.98 -7.09
CA LEU A 181 12.29 17.73 -8.33
C LEU A 181 10.88 18.30 -8.42
N MET A 182 9.86 17.55 -7.99
CA MET A 182 8.48 18.03 -7.93
C MET A 182 8.34 19.24 -6.98
N VAL A 183 8.91 19.15 -5.77
CA VAL A 183 8.89 20.27 -4.82
C VAL A 183 9.63 21.48 -5.39
N ALA A 184 10.81 21.28 -5.98
CA ALA A 184 11.57 22.35 -6.62
C ALA A 184 10.80 23.01 -7.77
N PHE A 185 10.08 22.22 -8.57
CA PHE A 185 9.24 22.72 -9.66
C PHE A 185 8.08 23.59 -9.14
N ILE A 186 7.42 23.17 -8.05
CA ILE A 186 6.34 23.95 -7.42
C ILE A 186 6.89 25.28 -6.91
N VAL A 187 8.01 25.27 -6.19
CA VAL A 187 8.65 26.48 -5.67
C VAL A 187 9.07 27.42 -6.79
N TRP A 188 9.65 26.89 -7.87
CA TRP A 188 10.02 27.67 -9.05
C TRP A 188 8.79 28.27 -9.75
N GLY A 189 7.70 27.51 -9.90
CA GLY A 189 6.45 28.00 -10.50
C GLY A 189 5.79 29.13 -9.68
N ILE A 190 5.88 29.06 -8.34
CA ILE A 190 5.43 30.14 -7.45
C ILE A 190 6.33 31.37 -7.59
N SER A 191 7.66 31.18 -7.53
CA SER A 191 8.63 32.29 -7.56
C SER A 191 8.70 32.99 -8.92
N SER A 192 8.47 32.27 -10.01
CA SER A 192 8.44 32.83 -11.37
C SER A 192 7.14 33.59 -11.68
N GLY A 193 6.15 33.55 -10.78
CA GLY A 193 4.82 34.12 -11.02
C GLY A 193 4.02 33.39 -12.10
N TYR A 194 4.48 32.22 -12.56
CA TYR A 194 3.83 31.44 -13.61
C TYR A 194 2.40 31.04 -13.21
N PHE A 195 2.20 30.59 -11.97
CA PHE A 195 0.86 30.26 -11.46
C PHE A 195 -0.06 31.49 -11.40
N LYS A 196 0.47 32.66 -11.03
CA LYS A 196 -0.31 33.91 -10.96
C LYS A 196 -0.73 34.41 -12.34
N ARG A 197 0.15 34.28 -13.33
CA ARG A 197 -0.13 34.65 -14.73
C ARG A 197 -1.13 33.70 -15.39
N SER A 198 -1.06 32.41 -15.06
CA SER A 198 -2.04 31.41 -15.50
C SER A 198 -3.46 31.75 -15.04
N ASP A 199 -3.63 32.12 -13.77
CA ASP A 199 -4.95 32.44 -13.20
C ASP A 199 -5.60 33.70 -13.81
N GLU A 200 -4.79 34.72 -14.11
CA GLU A 200 -5.28 35.94 -14.78
C GLU A 200 -5.74 35.65 -16.23
N GLU A 201 -5.04 34.78 -16.95
CA GLU A 201 -5.42 34.39 -18.32
C GLU A 201 -6.69 33.53 -18.36
N THR A 202 -6.92 32.64 -17.39
CA THR A 202 -8.18 31.88 -17.26
C THR A 202 -9.36 32.77 -16.90
N HIS A 203 -9.17 33.75 -16.02
CA HIS A 203 -10.22 34.72 -15.68
C HIS A 203 -10.62 35.58 -16.89
N GLN A 204 -9.66 36.08 -17.66
CA GLN A 204 -9.97 36.84 -18.87
C GLN A 204 -10.68 36.02 -19.95
N ARG A 205 -10.35 34.73 -20.09
CA ARG A 205 -11.03 33.83 -21.04
C ARG A 205 -12.47 33.53 -20.62
N THR A 206 -12.70 33.30 -19.33
CA THR A 206 -14.05 33.02 -18.81
C THR A 206 -14.95 34.25 -18.92
N GLU A 207 -14.45 35.45 -18.62
CA GLU A 207 -15.21 36.69 -18.85
C GLU A 207 -15.55 36.93 -20.33
N LYS A 208 -14.61 36.67 -21.25
CA LYS A 208 -14.88 36.77 -22.69
C LYS A 208 -15.96 35.81 -23.17
N LEU A 209 -15.97 34.57 -22.66
CA LEU A 209 -16.98 33.57 -22.99
C LEU A 209 -18.35 33.94 -22.43
N LEU A 210 -18.41 34.42 -21.18
CA LEU A 210 -19.67 34.90 -20.59
C LEU A 210 -20.23 36.07 -21.39
N ASN A 211 -19.38 37.04 -21.75
CA ASN A 211 -19.79 38.19 -22.56
C ASN A 211 -20.22 37.82 -23.99
N SER A 212 -19.73 36.71 -24.56
CA SER A 212 -20.19 36.24 -25.88
C SER A 212 -21.46 35.39 -25.83
N ILE A 213 -21.79 34.82 -24.66
CA ILE A 213 -23.00 34.01 -24.47
C ILE A 213 -24.19 34.90 -24.08
N PHE A 214 -23.96 35.97 -23.32
CA PHE A 214 -25.00 36.86 -22.80
C PHE A 214 -25.28 38.10 -23.69
N LYS A 215 -24.76 38.13 -24.91
CA LYS A 215 -24.98 39.21 -25.89
C LYS A 215 -25.64 38.65 -27.15
#